data_AF-A0A418DQD9-F1
#
_entry.id   AF-A0A418DQD9-F1
#
_cell.length_a   1.000
_cell.length_b   1.000
_cell.length_c   1.000
_cell.angle_alpha   90.00
_cell.angle_beta   90.00
_cell.angle_gamma   90.00
#
_symmetry.space_group_name_H-M   'P 1'
#
loop_
_entity.id
_entity.type
_entity.pdbx_description
1 polymer ?
#
loop_
_entity_poly.entity_id
_entity_poly.type
_entity_poly.pdbx_seq_one_letter_code
_entity_poly.pdbx_strand_id
1 'polypeptide(L)'
;MEFFKMARARTLTREERLDMLRLFAFYTSEGETAPSKKVAEALGRNVGVVRGVWREYCDYGTVTAATPAPNRTAHPTRLVHSTQNIELIQAFVRLRRATRMRTTAVDVLTYLNEMDVLSVDLTSKTATLAGVRAVQRFLKRRG
;
A
#
# COMPACT_ATOMS: atom_id res chain seq x y z
N MET A 1 -24.16 12.59 -7.61
CA MET A 1 -22.76 12.53 -8.09
C MET A 1 -21.77 12.01 -7.04
N GLU A 2 -22.06 12.02 -5.73
CA GLU A 2 -21.15 11.46 -4.70
C GLU A 2 -21.04 9.93 -4.71
N PHE A 3 -22.12 9.21 -5.03
CA PHE A 3 -22.13 7.74 -5.04
C PHE A 3 -21.00 7.14 -5.90
N PHE A 4 -20.79 7.67 -7.11
CA PHE A 4 -19.72 7.20 -8.01
C PHE A 4 -18.30 7.50 -7.48
N LYS A 5 -18.13 8.50 -6.62
CA LYS A 5 -16.82 8.76 -5.99
C LYS A 5 -16.56 7.79 -4.84
N MET A 6 -17.60 7.35 -4.13
CA MET A 6 -17.49 6.46 -2.97
C MET A 6 -17.49 4.97 -3.35
N ALA A 7 -18.30 4.56 -4.32
CA ALA A 7 -18.43 3.16 -4.74
C ALA A 7 -17.29 2.69 -5.67
N ARG A 8 -16.44 3.61 -6.13
CA ARG A 8 -15.46 3.31 -7.17
C ARG A 8 -14.14 2.80 -6.60
N ALA A 9 -13.68 1.70 -7.19
CA ALA A 9 -12.39 1.11 -6.86
C ALA A 9 -11.23 2.06 -7.20
N ARG A 10 -10.22 2.08 -6.31
CA ARG A 10 -8.96 2.83 -6.52
C ARG A 10 -8.16 2.32 -7.71
N THR A 11 -8.23 1.02 -7.97
CA THR A 11 -7.56 0.35 -9.08
C THR A 11 -8.45 0.27 -10.30
N LEU A 12 -7.87 0.45 -11.49
CA LEU A 12 -8.58 0.27 -12.74
C LEU A 12 -8.71 -1.20 -13.08
N THR A 13 -9.93 -1.67 -13.28
CA THR A 13 -10.15 -3.01 -13.84
C THR A 13 -9.78 -3.01 -15.33
N ARG A 14 -9.66 -4.20 -15.93
CA ARG A 14 -9.39 -4.33 -17.36
C ARG A 14 -10.51 -3.72 -18.19
N GLU A 15 -11.75 -3.91 -17.76
CA GLU A 15 -12.96 -3.41 -18.39
C GLU A 15 -12.97 -1.89 -18.40
N GLU A 16 -12.67 -1.25 -17.26
CA GLU A 16 -12.57 0.21 -17.20
C GLU A 16 -11.48 0.76 -18.13
N ARG A 17 -10.36 0.04 -18.30
CA ARG A 17 -9.30 0.44 -19.25
C ARG A 17 -9.75 0.29 -20.70
N LEU A 18 -10.51 -0.76 -21.03
CA LEU A 18 -11.11 -0.93 -22.35
C LEU A 18 -12.13 0.16 -22.67
N ASP A 19 -12.96 0.54 -21.70
CA ASP A 19 -13.93 1.62 -21.86
C ASP A 19 -13.25 2.96 -22.12
N MET A 20 -12.12 3.23 -21.44
CA MET A 20 -11.29 4.42 -21.73
C MET A 20 -10.82 4.44 -23.18
N LEU A 21 -10.31 3.32 -23.69
CA LEU A 21 -9.79 3.23 -25.06
C LEU A 21 -10.91 3.33 -26.10
N ARG A 22 -12.07 2.71 -25.83
CA ARG A 22 -13.25 2.80 -26.70
C ARG A 22 -13.75 4.23 -26.82
N LEU A 23 -13.89 4.93 -25.69
CA LEU A 23 -14.30 6.33 -25.68
C LEU A 23 -13.24 7.25 -26.31
N PHE A 24 -11.96 6.96 -26.10
CA PHE A 24 -10.88 7.70 -26.76
C PHE A 24 -11.00 7.60 -28.28
N ALA A 25 -11.12 6.37 -28.82
CA ALA A 25 -11.28 6.12 -30.25
C ALA A 25 -12.53 6.82 -30.81
N PHE A 26 -13.64 6.79 -30.06
CA PHE A 26 -14.87 7.50 -30.42
C PHE A 26 -14.63 9.02 -30.56
N TYR A 27 -14.09 9.68 -29.53
CA TYR A 27 -13.86 11.13 -29.61
C TYR A 27 -12.83 11.52 -30.68
N THR A 28 -11.81 10.68 -30.90
CA THR A 28 -10.88 10.90 -32.01
C THR A 28 -11.58 10.80 -33.37
N SER A 29 -12.53 9.87 -33.54
CA SER A 29 -13.32 9.75 -34.78
C SER A 29 -14.25 10.94 -35.02
N GLU A 30 -14.68 11.63 -33.97
CA GLU A 30 -15.46 12.88 -34.06
C GLU A 30 -14.60 14.13 -34.31
N GLY A 31 -13.27 13.98 -34.42
CA GLY A 31 -12.36 15.11 -34.66
C GLY A 31 -12.05 15.94 -33.40
N GLU A 32 -12.31 15.41 -32.21
CA GLU A 32 -11.98 16.10 -30.96
C GLU A 32 -10.46 16.28 -30.81
N THR A 33 -10.04 17.49 -30.46
CA THR A 33 -8.62 17.87 -30.32
C THR A 33 -8.02 17.39 -29.00
N ALA A 34 -8.85 17.23 -27.96
CA ALA A 34 -8.43 16.79 -26.63
C ALA A 34 -9.21 15.56 -26.13
N PRO A 35 -9.16 14.41 -26.82
CA PRO A 35 -9.99 13.23 -26.52
C PRO A 35 -9.77 12.72 -25.09
N SER A 36 -8.53 12.75 -24.57
CA SER A 36 -8.24 12.34 -23.18
C SER A 36 -9.00 13.15 -22.14
N LYS A 37 -9.26 14.45 -22.40
CA LYS A 37 -9.97 15.32 -21.46
C LYS A 37 -11.46 14.98 -21.45
N LYS A 38 -12.06 14.77 -22.62
CA LYS A 38 -13.45 14.32 -22.76
C LYS A 38 -13.69 12.96 -22.10
N VAL A 39 -12.81 11.99 -22.35
CA VAL A 39 -12.88 10.67 -21.70
C VAL A 39 -12.77 10.79 -20.18
N ALA A 40 -11.84 11.61 -19.69
CA ALA A 40 -11.65 11.84 -18.26
C ALA A 40 -12.88 12.47 -17.59
N GLU A 41 -13.52 13.44 -18.24
CA GLU A 41 -14.77 14.05 -17.79
C GLU A 41 -15.93 13.04 -17.80
N ALA A 42 -16.10 12.29 -18.90
CA ALA A 42 -17.16 11.29 -19.06
C ALA A 42 -17.05 10.15 -18.03
N LEU A 43 -15.82 9.67 -17.79
CA LEU A 43 -15.57 8.59 -16.84
C LEU A 43 -15.26 9.07 -15.42
N GLY A 44 -15.20 10.39 -15.18
CA GLY A 44 -14.79 10.96 -13.88
C GLY A 44 -13.40 10.51 -13.40
N ARG A 45 -12.44 10.31 -14.32
CA ARG A 45 -11.06 9.89 -14.01
C ARG A 45 -10.08 11.05 -14.19
N ASN A 46 -8.89 10.92 -13.60
CA ASN A 46 -7.83 11.88 -13.84
C ASN A 46 -7.33 11.76 -15.30
N VAL A 47 -7.17 12.89 -15.99
CA VAL A 47 -6.68 12.94 -17.38
C VAL A 47 -5.33 12.22 -17.56
N GLY A 48 -4.44 12.32 -16.57
CA GLY A 48 -3.15 11.63 -16.58
C GLY A 48 -3.28 10.11 -16.56
N VAL A 49 -4.31 9.58 -15.90
CA VAL A 49 -4.62 8.14 -15.89
C VAL A 49 -5.06 7.68 -17.29
N VAL A 50 -5.96 8.42 -17.93
CA VAL A 50 -6.43 8.12 -19.29
C VAL A 50 -5.26 8.16 -20.29
N ARG A 51 -4.41 9.19 -20.21
CA ARG A 51 -3.20 9.30 -21.05
C ARG A 51 -2.23 8.14 -20.80
N GLY A 52 -2.08 7.72 -19.55
CA GLY A 52 -1.25 6.57 -19.18
C GLY A 52 -1.74 5.27 -19.83
N VAL A 53 -3.05 5.00 -19.75
CA VAL A 53 -3.67 3.82 -20.38
C VAL A 53 -3.52 3.87 -21.90
N TRP A 54 -3.75 5.03 -22.53
CA TRP A 54 -3.56 5.19 -23.97
C TRP A 54 -2.10 4.93 -24.38
N ARG A 55 -1.14 5.50 -23.65
CA ARG A 55 0.29 5.28 -23.92
C ARG A 55 0.67 3.80 -23.79
N GLU A 56 0.25 3.13 -22.72
CA GLU A 56 0.53 1.71 -22.53
C GLU A 56 -0.07 0.86 -23.67
N TYR A 57 -1.28 1.20 -24.14
CA TYR A 57 -1.85 0.56 -25.31
C TYR A 57 -1.03 0.80 -26.59
N CYS A 58 -0.57 2.03 -26.83
CA CYS A 58 0.30 2.33 -27.98
C CYS A 58 1.64 1.59 -27.92
N ASP A 59 2.23 1.48 -26.73
CA ASP A 59 3.56 0.89 -26.55
C ASP A 59 3.53 -0.65 -26.63
N TYR A 60 2.49 -1.28 -26.06
CA TYR A 60 2.46 -2.74 -25.87
C TYR A 60 1.33 -3.45 -26.64
N GLY A 61 0.40 -2.72 -27.26
CA GLY A 61 -0.73 -3.28 -28.03
C GLY A 61 -1.72 -4.11 -27.19
N THR A 62 -1.63 -4.06 -25.87
CA THR A 62 -2.44 -4.90 -24.97
C THR A 62 -3.07 -4.08 -23.85
N VAL A 63 -4.22 -4.54 -23.38
CA VAL A 63 -4.95 -3.94 -22.25
C VAL A 63 -4.93 -4.93 -21.11
N THR A 64 -3.92 -4.80 -20.26
CA THR A 64 -3.80 -5.60 -19.05
C THR A 64 -4.68 -4.99 -17.96
N ALA A 65 -5.27 -5.79 -17.07
CA ALA A 65 -5.82 -5.21 -15.84
C ALA A 65 -4.68 -4.47 -15.13
N ALA A 66 -4.93 -3.27 -14.59
CA ALA A 66 -3.94 -2.70 -13.69
C ALA A 66 -3.92 -3.63 -12.48
N THR A 67 -2.91 -4.50 -12.39
CA THR A 67 -2.70 -5.30 -11.20
C THR A 67 -2.62 -4.29 -10.06
N PRO A 68 -3.47 -4.38 -9.01
CA PRO A 68 -3.23 -3.61 -7.80
C PRO A 68 -1.76 -3.79 -7.50
N ALA A 69 -1.01 -2.70 -7.35
CA ALA A 69 0.37 -2.81 -6.89
C ALA A 69 0.28 -3.75 -5.68
N PRO A 70 0.88 -4.96 -5.74
CA PRO A 70 0.66 -5.98 -4.72
C PRO A 70 1.02 -5.27 -3.44
N ASN A 71 0.02 -5.02 -2.57
CA ASN A 71 0.12 -4.10 -1.43
C ASN A 71 1.53 -4.21 -0.88
N ARG A 72 2.39 -3.22 -1.21
CA ARG A 72 3.85 -3.38 -1.27
C ARG A 72 4.30 -4.25 -0.11
N THR A 73 4.51 -5.54 -0.40
CA THR A 73 5.02 -6.58 0.48
C THR A 73 4.37 -6.63 1.87
N ALA A 74 3.91 -7.80 2.30
CA ALA A 74 4.01 -8.14 3.72
C ALA A 74 5.50 -8.06 4.07
N HIS A 75 6.00 -6.86 4.41
CA HIS A 75 7.33 -6.69 4.94
C HIS A 75 7.28 -7.46 6.26
N PRO A 76 7.96 -8.61 6.39
CA PRO A 76 7.89 -9.40 7.62
C PRO A 76 8.31 -8.57 8.84
N THR A 77 9.13 -7.54 8.58
CA THR A 77 9.64 -6.55 9.52
C THR A 77 8.74 -5.33 9.76
N ARG A 78 7.54 -5.22 9.13
CA ARG A 78 6.67 -4.05 9.33
C ARG A 78 5.63 -4.34 10.41
N LEU A 79 5.90 -3.81 11.61
CA LEU A 79 4.92 -3.73 12.68
C LEU A 79 3.67 -2.99 12.21
N VAL A 80 2.57 -3.73 12.12
CA VAL A 80 1.25 -3.18 11.84
C VAL A 80 0.82 -2.35 13.05
N HIS A 81 0.35 -1.13 12.80
CA HIS A 81 -0.15 -0.22 13.82
C HIS A 81 -1.58 -0.61 14.21
N SER A 82 -1.74 -1.74 14.90
CA SER A 82 -3.02 -2.16 15.50
C SER A 82 -3.04 -1.85 17.00
N THR A 83 -4.24 -1.60 17.55
CA THR A 83 -4.44 -1.37 18.99
C THR A 83 -3.92 -2.56 19.81
N GLN A 84 -4.18 -3.78 19.35
CA GLN A 84 -3.72 -5.02 19.97
C GLN A 84 -2.18 -5.09 20.08
N ASN A 85 -1.46 -4.76 19.01
CA ASN A 85 0.01 -4.77 19.03
C ASN A 85 0.58 -3.70 19.97
N ILE A 86 -0.10 -2.55 20.08
CA ILE A 86 0.31 -1.47 20.99
C ILE A 86 0.11 -1.90 22.44
N GLU A 87 -1.05 -2.47 22.78
CA GLU A 87 -1.35 -2.95 24.13
C GLU A 87 -0.39 -4.06 24.56
N LEU A 88 -0.08 -4.99 23.66
CA LEU A 88 0.86 -6.08 23.89
C LEU A 88 2.28 -5.56 24.20
N ILE A 89 2.79 -4.61 23.40
CA ILE A 89 4.10 -3.98 23.65
C ILE A 89 4.08 -3.20 24.97
N GLN A 90 3.01 -2.45 25.26
CA GLN A 90 2.89 -1.68 26.49
C GLN A 90 2.84 -2.58 27.73
N ALA A 91 2.11 -3.69 27.68
CA ALA A 91 2.03 -4.67 28.77
C ALA A 91 3.41 -5.24 29.08
N PHE A 92 4.18 -5.62 28.05
CA PHE A 92 5.54 -6.12 28.20
C PHE A 92 6.49 -5.08 28.81
N VAL A 93 6.48 -3.85 28.31
CA VAL A 93 7.33 -2.77 28.85
C VAL A 93 6.95 -2.42 30.29
N ARG A 94 5.65 -2.40 30.62
CA ARG A 94 5.16 -2.17 31.99
C ARG A 94 5.61 -3.28 32.94
N LEU A 95 5.51 -4.54 32.52
CA LEU A 95 5.97 -5.69 33.31
C LEU A 95 7.48 -5.61 33.60
N ARG A 96 8.30 -5.38 32.56
CA ARG A 96 9.76 -5.22 32.71
C ARG A 96 10.13 -4.02 33.60
N ARG A 97 9.37 -2.92 33.51
CA ARG A 97 9.58 -1.75 34.39
C ARG A 97 9.24 -2.09 35.85
N ALA A 98 8.17 -2.85 36.11
CA ALA A 98 7.78 -3.26 37.46
C ALA A 98 8.87 -4.13 38.12
N THR A 99 9.52 -4.99 37.35
CA THR A 99 10.66 -5.82 37.80
C THR A 99 12.01 -5.11 37.75
N ARG A 100 12.03 -3.79 37.46
CA ARG A 100 13.23 -2.96 37.25
C ARG A 100 14.23 -3.52 36.23
N MET A 101 13.76 -4.29 35.26
CA MET A 101 14.59 -4.81 34.18
C MET A 101 14.76 -3.76 33.08
N ARG A 102 16.01 -3.56 32.63
CA ARG A 102 16.29 -2.76 31.43
C ARG A 102 15.59 -3.40 30.22
N THR A 103 14.92 -2.59 29.41
CA THR A 103 14.24 -3.02 28.19
C THR A 103 14.90 -2.35 26.99
N THR A 104 15.44 -3.14 26.07
CA THR A 104 16.04 -2.66 24.82
C THR A 104 15.11 -2.92 23.63
N ALA A 105 15.38 -2.28 22.49
CA ALA A 105 14.64 -2.56 21.25
C ALA A 105 14.84 -4.00 20.75
N VAL A 106 15.93 -4.67 21.15
CA VAL A 106 16.16 -6.09 20.88
C VAL A 106 15.23 -6.95 21.72
N ASP A 107 15.08 -6.64 23.01
CA ASP A 107 14.13 -7.37 23.89
C ASP A 107 12.70 -7.31 23.36
N VAL A 108 12.28 -6.13 22.89
CA VAL A 108 10.95 -5.92 22.30
C VAL A 108 10.83 -6.67 20.97
N LEU A 109 11.88 -6.72 20.15
CA LEU A 109 11.90 -7.50 18.91
C LEU A 109 11.72 -8.99 19.18
N THR A 110 12.49 -9.55 20.11
CA THR A 110 12.43 -10.97 20.48
C THR A 110 11.04 -11.33 20.99
N TYR A 111 10.47 -10.51 21.88
CA TYR A 111 9.12 -10.71 22.40
C TYR A 111 8.05 -10.67 21.30
N LEU A 112 8.17 -9.74 20.34
CA LEU A 112 7.24 -9.66 19.20
C LEU A 112 7.36 -10.84 18.24
N ASN A 113 8.54 -11.45 18.14
CA ASN A 113 8.76 -12.66 17.37
C ASN A 113 8.23 -13.90 18.10
N GLU A 114 8.34 -13.98 19.43
CA GLU A 114 7.75 -15.05 20.25
C GLU A 114 6.21 -15.04 20.22
N MET A 115 5.60 -13.87 20.09
CA MET A 115 4.14 -13.70 20.02
C MET A 115 3.58 -13.78 18.58
N ASP A 116 4.40 -14.19 17.60
CA ASP A 116 4.05 -14.24 16.16
C ASP A 116 3.52 -12.91 15.57
N VAL A 117 3.75 -11.79 16.26
CA VAL A 117 3.36 -10.44 15.79
C VAL A 117 4.31 -9.96 14.69
N LEU A 118 5.56 -10.40 14.74
CA LEU A 118 6.60 -10.04 13.79
C LEU A 118 7.51 -11.23 13.51
N SER A 119 7.38 -11.84 12.33
CA SER A 119 8.23 -12.95 11.92
C SER A 119 9.57 -12.43 11.38
N VAL A 120 10.60 -12.49 12.21
CA VAL A 120 11.98 -12.15 11.85
C VAL A 120 12.87 -13.34 12.13
N ASP A 121 13.64 -13.74 11.13
CA ASP A 121 14.72 -14.67 11.33
C ASP A 121 15.79 -14.06 12.25
N LEU A 122 15.78 -14.48 13.52
CA LEU A 122 16.73 -14.03 14.55
C LEU A 122 18.13 -14.63 14.35
N THR A 123 18.29 -15.63 13.49
CA THR A 123 19.60 -16.20 13.14
C THR A 123 20.34 -15.32 12.12
N SER A 124 19.59 -14.57 11.31
CA SER A 124 20.14 -13.64 10.32
C SER A 124 20.38 -12.25 10.91
N LYS A 125 21.65 -11.89 11.08
CA LYS A 125 22.08 -10.57 11.60
C LYS A 125 21.48 -9.39 10.82
N THR A 126 21.30 -9.53 9.50
CA THR A 126 20.72 -8.49 8.65
C THR A 126 19.23 -8.32 8.91
N ALA A 127 18.49 -9.44 9.04
CA ALA A 127 17.06 -9.43 9.35
C ALA A 127 16.81 -8.90 10.77
N THR A 128 17.62 -9.31 11.76
CA THR A 128 17.53 -8.79 13.13
C THR A 128 17.73 -7.28 13.18
N LEU A 129 18.76 -6.75 12.51
CA LEU A 129 19.00 -5.30 12.46
C LEU A 129 17.84 -4.54 11.80
N ALA A 130 17.25 -5.09 10.74
CA ALA A 130 16.09 -4.51 10.10
C ALA A 130 14.86 -4.50 11.04
N GLY A 131 14.65 -5.59 11.79
CA GLY A 131 13.61 -5.72 12.82
C GLY A 131 13.79 -4.70 13.96
N VAL A 132 15.01 -4.56 14.49
CA VAL A 132 15.32 -3.58 15.54
C VAL A 132 15.02 -2.15 15.06
N ARG A 133 15.41 -1.81 13.83
CA ARG A 133 15.09 -0.50 13.24
C ARG A 133 13.58 -0.29 13.06
N ALA A 134 12.81 -1.34 12.80
CA ALA A 134 11.36 -1.25 12.72
C ALA A 134 10.73 -0.99 14.10
N VAL A 135 11.18 -1.72 15.13
CA VAL A 135 10.77 -1.52 16.53
C VAL A 135 11.13 -0.11 17.01
N GLN A 136 12.36 0.36 16.77
CA GLN A 136 12.79 1.71 17.14
C GLN A 136 11.92 2.80 16.47
N ARG A 137 11.61 2.64 15.18
CA ARG A 137 10.72 3.56 14.46
C ARG A 137 9.29 3.52 15.01
N PHE A 138 8.82 2.35 15.44
CA PHE A 138 7.51 2.19 16.06
C PHE A 138 7.44 2.91 17.42
N LEU A 139 8.42 2.67 18.30
CA LEU A 139 8.51 3.28 19.63
C LEU A 139 8.67 4.81 19.55
N LYS A 140 9.54 5.31 18.66
CA LYS A 140 9.76 6.76 18.48
C LYS A 140 8.49 7.53 18.10
N ARG A 141 7.53 6.89 17.40
CA ARG A 141 6.24 7.52 17.05
C ARG A 141 5.26 7.56 18.22
N ARG A 142 5.52 6.85 19.32
CA ARG A 142 4.59 6.68 20.45
C ARG A 142 5.06 7.34 21.75
N GLY A 143 6.30 7.83 21.81
CA GLY A 143 6.87 8.52 22.97
C GLY A 143 7.58 7.55 23.90
#